data_AF-K5E592-F1
#
_entry.id   AF-K5E592-F1
#
_cell.length_a   1.000
_cell.length_b   1.000
_cell.length_c   1.000
_cell.angle_alpha   90.00
_cell.angle_beta   90.00
_cell.angle_gamma   90.00
#
_symmetry.space_group_name_H-M   'P 1'
#
loop_
_entity.id
_entity.type
_entity.pdbx_description
1 polymer ?
#
loop_
_entity_poly.entity_id
_entity_poly.type
_entity_poly.pdbx_seq_one_letter_code
_entity_poly.pdbx_strand_id
1 'polypeptide(L)'
;MRWAKRLIAVLVVVGLLLAAKDAVERWQTEVAAVQIRVHALDEKLLATEPPAIDQLPDQDSVDSSSADRQSLMEERTRLLQSLPTWQNVSLGSIILAAMFYAIGLLPPACVLHGALRGFHVPCSLMRATAAQLLGHAGKYIPGKAMVVVLRVSAVVSTSNTASLPAVMGDTPSRQLLIGRATTCVFFETLLMMSVGGALAGCLMWSTPLPQWVKWAASLMAVAACIPTLPPVMRRVIALVSKRRDRSRSVESAGGATGGEAGSDPSTHASTAAADVSSAITWPRLMSGWAWSLLSWCLIGLSFACVMKAIPAYNGLPIGHELLTVATAAISLGMVLGFASLLPGGAGVREWVTLIVLGTVTDPTHALLCVITARILFIVVESILALASHLYLRAISV
;
A
#
# COMPACT_ATOMS: atom_id res chain seq x y z
N MET A 1 -18.41 24.36 -3.51
CA MET A 1 -17.07 23.73 -3.51
C MET A 1 -16.31 23.74 -2.18
N ARG A 2 -16.28 24.84 -1.39
CA ARG A 2 -15.55 24.87 -0.09
C ARG A 2 -16.05 23.82 0.92
N TRP A 3 -17.37 23.61 0.97
CA TRP A 3 -17.98 22.58 1.82
C TRP A 3 -17.57 21.16 1.48
N ALA A 4 -17.54 20.79 0.19
CA ALA A 4 -17.09 19.46 -0.24
C ALA A 4 -15.62 19.18 0.13
N LYS A 5 -14.73 20.18 0.01
CA LYS A 5 -13.33 20.05 0.43
C LYS A 5 -13.20 19.84 1.94
N ARG A 6 -13.99 20.55 2.75
CA ARG A 6 -14.03 20.36 4.21
C ARG A 6 -14.57 18.98 4.58
N LEU A 7 -15.64 18.53 3.93
CA LEU A 7 -16.20 17.19 4.13
C LEU A 7 -15.17 16.10 3.83
N ILE A 8 -14.47 16.20 2.69
CA ILE A 8 -13.39 15.27 2.33
C ILE A 8 -12.29 15.27 3.39
N ALA A 9 -11.84 16.44 3.84
CA ALA A 9 -10.79 16.54 4.87
C ALA A 9 -11.23 15.89 6.19
N VAL A 10 -12.47 16.13 6.63
CA VAL A 10 -13.05 15.47 7.81
C VAL A 10 -13.10 13.96 7.60
N LEU A 11 -13.50 13.49 6.43
CA LEU A 11 -13.56 12.07 6.11
C LEU A 11 -12.17 11.41 6.12
N VAL A 12 -11.14 12.07 5.57
CA VAL A 12 -9.75 11.61 5.68
C VAL A 12 -9.35 11.47 7.15
N VAL A 13 -9.56 12.51 7.96
CA VAL A 13 -9.16 12.53 9.36
C VAL A 13 -9.89 11.45 10.16
N VAL A 14 -11.20 11.31 9.97
CA VAL A 14 -11.99 10.25 10.61
C VAL A 14 -11.49 8.87 10.19
N GLY A 15 -11.25 8.64 8.89
CA GLY A 15 -10.73 7.37 8.39
C GLY A 15 -9.35 7.02 8.96
N LEU A 16 -8.46 8.01 9.09
CA LEU A 16 -7.14 7.84 9.73
C LEU A 16 -7.26 7.54 11.23
N LEU A 17 -8.12 8.27 11.96
CA LEU A 17 -8.33 8.07 13.39
C LEU A 17 -8.92 6.69 13.70
N LEU A 18 -9.91 6.24 12.92
CA LEU A 18 -10.48 4.91 13.05
C LEU A 18 -9.43 3.82 12.77
N ALA A 19 -8.66 3.97 11.68
CA ALA A 19 -7.61 3.03 11.34
C ALA A 19 -6.49 2.96 12.41
N ALA A 20 -6.16 4.08 13.05
CA ALA A 20 -5.21 4.13 14.15
C ALA A 20 -5.77 3.50 15.42
N LYS A 21 -7.03 3.81 15.78
CA LYS A 21 -7.73 3.23 16.93
C LYS A 21 -7.79 1.70 16.83
N ASP A 22 -8.24 1.17 15.68
CA ASP A 22 -8.34 -0.27 15.44
C ASP A 22 -6.98 -0.97 15.59
N ALA A 23 -5.89 -0.32 15.14
CA ALA A 23 -4.55 -0.87 15.27
C ALA A 23 -4.08 -0.92 16.73
N VAL A 24 -4.39 0.11 17.51
CA VAL A 24 -4.04 0.20 18.95
C VAL A 24 -4.86 -0.79 19.77
N GLU A 25 -6.16 -0.91 19.54
CA GLU A 25 -7.02 -1.87 20.26
C GLU A 25 -6.57 -3.31 20.02
N ARG A 26 -6.22 -3.66 18.78
CA ARG A 26 -5.67 -4.98 18.47
C ARG A 26 -4.34 -5.22 19.17
N TRP A 27 -3.43 -4.24 19.15
CA TRP A 27 -2.17 -4.34 19.88
C TRP A 27 -2.38 -4.61 21.38
N GLN A 28 -3.27 -3.85 22.02
CA GLN A 28 -3.57 -4.00 23.44
C GLN A 28 -4.20 -5.37 23.75
N THR A 29 -5.11 -5.84 22.90
CA THR A 29 -5.77 -7.13 23.06
C THR A 29 -4.77 -8.28 23.00
N GLU A 30 -3.82 -8.22 22.06
CA GLU A 30 -2.78 -9.24 21.92
C GLU A 30 -1.78 -9.23 23.08
N VAL A 31 -1.36 -8.04 23.52
CA VAL A 31 -0.50 -7.91 24.72
C VAL A 31 -1.20 -8.49 25.95
N ALA A 32 -2.49 -8.19 26.14
CA ALA A 32 -3.27 -8.73 27.25
C ALA A 32 -3.41 -10.26 27.15
N ALA A 33 -3.63 -10.81 25.95
CA ALA A 33 -3.71 -12.25 25.73
C ALA A 33 -2.40 -12.96 26.09
N VAL A 34 -1.24 -12.38 25.74
CA VAL A 34 0.08 -12.90 26.13
C VAL A 34 0.27 -12.83 27.64
N GLN A 35 -0.11 -11.72 28.28
CA GLN A 35 -0.02 -11.58 29.74
C GLN A 35 -0.85 -12.62 30.50
N ILE A 36 -2.06 -12.92 30.02
CA ILE A 36 -2.92 -13.97 30.60
C ILE A 36 -2.23 -15.34 30.49
N ARG A 37 -1.59 -15.66 29.35
CA ARG A 37 -0.84 -16.92 29.19
C ARG A 37 0.35 -17.01 30.13
N VAL A 38 1.07 -15.91 30.34
CA VAL A 38 2.17 -15.84 31.32
C VAL A 38 1.65 -16.11 32.73
N HIS A 39 0.53 -15.49 33.13
CA HIS A 39 -0.06 -15.73 34.45
C HIS A 39 -0.49 -17.18 34.65
N ALA A 40 -1.08 -17.80 33.63
CA ALA A 40 -1.46 -19.21 33.67
C ALA A 40 -0.24 -20.16 33.78
N LEU A 41 0.90 -19.79 33.20
CA LEU A 41 2.15 -20.53 33.39
C LEU A 41 2.72 -20.33 34.80
N ASP A 42 2.58 -19.14 35.37
CA ASP A 42 3.02 -18.85 36.74
C ASP A 42 2.23 -19.67 37.77
N GLU A 43 0.92 -19.81 37.58
CA GLU A 43 0.08 -20.69 38.41
C GLU A 43 0.49 -22.16 38.30
N LYS A 44 0.79 -22.65 37.08
CA LYS A 44 1.28 -24.03 36.88
C LYS A 44 2.64 -24.25 37.57
N LEU A 45 3.55 -23.29 37.45
CA LEU A 45 4.87 -23.35 38.10
C LEU A 45 4.77 -23.40 39.62
N LEU A 46 3.83 -22.66 40.22
CA LEU A 46 3.55 -22.70 41.65
C LEU A 46 2.93 -24.04 42.07
N ALA A 47 2.03 -24.61 41.26
CA ALA A 47 1.43 -25.91 41.53
C ALA A 47 2.44 -27.08 41.44
N THR A 48 3.51 -26.93 40.66
CA THR A 48 4.60 -27.90 40.52
C THR A 48 5.71 -27.70 41.57
N GLU A 49 5.58 -26.78 42.53
CA GLU A 49 6.55 -26.70 43.63
C GLU A 49 6.47 -27.96 44.53
N PRO A 50 7.60 -28.64 44.78
CA PRO A 50 7.59 -29.83 45.62
C PRO A 50 7.14 -29.47 47.04
N PRO A 51 6.29 -30.30 47.69
CA PRO A 51 5.88 -30.06 49.06
C PRO A 51 7.10 -30.05 49.99
N ALA A 52 7.09 -29.15 50.97
CA ALA A 52 8.20 -28.97 51.90
C ALA A 52 8.49 -30.26 52.72
N ILE A 53 9.60 -30.93 52.37
CA ILE A 53 10.58 -31.68 53.19
C ILE A 53 10.12 -32.88 54.06
N ASP A 54 8.84 -33.17 54.29
CA ASP A 54 8.48 -34.27 55.23
C ASP A 54 8.27 -35.67 54.62
N GLN A 55 8.41 -35.86 53.30
CA GLN A 55 8.28 -37.17 52.66
C GLN A 55 9.47 -37.46 51.73
N LEU A 56 10.18 -38.58 51.99
CA LEU A 56 11.23 -39.12 51.11
C LEU A 56 10.62 -39.42 49.73
N PRO A 57 10.95 -38.66 48.67
CA PRO A 57 10.36 -38.85 47.36
C PRO A 57 10.93 -40.12 46.70
N ASP A 58 10.09 -40.85 45.98
CA ASP A 58 10.55 -41.84 45.00
C ASP A 58 11.39 -41.13 43.94
N GLN A 59 12.61 -41.61 43.72
CA GLN A 59 13.64 -40.95 42.91
C GLN A 59 13.18 -40.66 41.47
N ASP A 60 12.33 -41.53 40.90
CA ASP A 60 11.76 -41.38 39.55
C ASP A 60 10.73 -40.23 39.43
N SER A 61 10.07 -39.84 40.53
CA SER A 61 9.07 -38.76 40.54
C SER A 61 9.70 -37.36 40.58
N VAL A 62 10.93 -37.25 41.09
CA VAL A 62 11.68 -35.99 41.20
C VAL A 62 12.26 -35.57 39.84
N ASP A 63 12.75 -36.53 39.06
CA ASP A 63 13.36 -36.26 37.75
C ASP A 63 12.34 -35.80 36.71
N SER A 64 11.11 -36.34 36.74
CA SER A 64 10.02 -35.89 35.83
C SER A 64 9.48 -34.50 36.19
N SER A 65 9.22 -34.25 37.48
CA SER A 65 8.70 -32.94 37.93
C SER A 65 9.69 -31.80 37.71
N SER A 66 11.00 -32.07 37.79
CA SER A 66 12.04 -31.07 37.54
C SER A 66 12.16 -30.72 36.05
N ALA A 67 12.08 -31.72 35.16
CA ALA A 67 12.05 -31.52 33.71
C ALA A 67 10.82 -30.70 33.25
N ASP A 68 9.64 -31.03 33.80
CA ASP A 68 8.40 -30.30 33.49
C ASP A 68 8.47 -28.84 33.95
N ARG A 69 8.97 -28.58 35.17
CA ARG A 69 9.17 -27.22 35.69
C ARG A 69 10.13 -26.42 34.81
N GLN A 70 11.21 -27.04 34.34
CA GLN A 70 12.18 -26.38 33.48
C GLN A 70 11.55 -26.00 32.13
N SER A 71 10.74 -26.89 31.54
CA SER A 71 10.02 -26.59 30.30
C SER A 71 9.02 -25.42 30.45
N LEU A 72 8.31 -25.35 31.59
CA LEU A 72 7.38 -24.27 31.90
C LEU A 72 8.10 -22.94 32.16
N MET A 73 9.26 -22.95 32.83
CA MET A 73 10.10 -21.76 33.02
C MET A 73 10.65 -21.24 31.70
N GLU A 74 11.06 -22.14 30.80
CA GLU A 74 11.50 -21.79 29.45
C GLU A 74 10.36 -21.17 28.63
N GLU A 75 9.15 -21.76 28.68
CA GLU A 75 7.96 -21.21 28.01
C GLU A 75 7.54 -19.84 28.56
N ARG A 76 7.59 -19.67 29.89
CA ARG A 76 7.31 -18.38 30.54
C ARG A 76 8.31 -17.31 30.10
N THR A 77 9.60 -17.63 30.16
CA THR A 77 10.67 -16.72 29.75
C THR A 77 10.54 -16.37 28.27
N ARG A 78 10.17 -17.36 27.44
CA ARG A 78 9.84 -17.20 26.02
C ARG A 78 8.72 -16.19 25.78
N LEU A 79 7.61 -16.27 26.52
CA LEU A 79 6.51 -15.32 26.38
C LEU A 79 6.89 -13.91 26.87
N LEU A 80 7.61 -13.81 27.99
CA LEU A 80 8.05 -12.51 28.53
C LEU A 80 9.00 -11.77 27.58
N GLN A 81 9.92 -12.48 26.93
CA GLN A 81 10.83 -11.89 25.93
C GLN A 81 10.10 -11.44 24.66
N SER A 82 8.96 -12.06 24.34
CA SER A 82 8.13 -11.65 23.20
C SER A 82 7.32 -10.39 23.44
N LEU A 83 7.15 -9.98 24.71
CA LEU A 83 6.40 -8.77 25.04
C LEU A 83 7.17 -7.52 24.58
N PRO A 84 6.58 -6.71 23.70
CA PRO A 84 7.21 -5.48 23.24
C PRO A 84 7.16 -4.44 24.36
N THR A 85 8.22 -4.36 25.16
CA THR A 85 8.42 -3.26 26.09
C THR A 85 9.09 -2.10 25.38
N TRP A 86 8.80 -0.86 25.80
CA TRP A 86 9.40 0.36 25.22
C TRP A 86 10.93 0.36 25.23
N GLN A 87 11.54 -0.41 26.14
CA GLN A 87 12.99 -0.57 26.24
C GLN A 87 13.57 -1.54 25.21
N ASN A 88 12.77 -2.46 24.67
CA ASN A 88 13.23 -3.51 23.76
C ASN A 88 12.98 -3.19 22.27
N VAL A 89 12.27 -2.09 21.98
CA VAL A 89 12.04 -1.64 20.60
C VAL A 89 13.21 -0.77 20.14
N SER A 90 13.92 -1.19 19.09
CA SER A 90 15.04 -0.40 18.57
C SER A 90 14.53 0.80 17.76
N LEU A 91 14.43 1.97 18.42
CA LEU A 91 13.97 3.22 17.81
C LEU A 91 14.74 3.57 16.53
N GLY A 92 16.05 3.28 16.50
CA GLY A 92 16.88 3.50 15.30
C GLY A 92 16.36 2.73 14.08
N SER A 93 15.91 1.49 14.25
CA SER A 93 15.37 0.69 13.14
C SER A 93 13.98 1.15 12.72
N ILE A 94 13.15 1.65 13.65
CA ILE A 94 11.86 2.28 13.34
C ILE A 94 12.05 3.57 12.53
N ILE A 95 12.99 4.43 12.92
CA ILE A 95 13.31 5.66 12.19
C ILE A 95 13.84 5.32 10.78
N LEU A 96 14.75 4.35 10.69
CA LEU A 96 15.27 3.89 9.41
C LEU A 96 14.17 3.29 8.52
N ALA A 97 13.25 2.51 9.10
CA ALA A 97 12.08 2.00 8.41
C ALA A 97 11.19 3.14 7.88
N ALA A 98 10.94 4.17 8.68
CA ALA A 98 10.16 5.34 8.28
C ALA A 98 10.82 6.10 7.11
N MET A 99 12.15 6.25 7.13
CA MET A 99 12.90 6.87 6.05
C MET A 99 12.83 6.05 4.76
N PHE A 100 13.08 4.74 4.82
CA PHE A 100 12.98 3.88 3.63
C PHE A 100 11.59 3.87 3.04
N TYR A 101 10.55 3.87 3.89
CA TYR A 101 9.18 3.96 3.42
C TYR A 101 8.90 5.31 2.75
N ALA A 102 9.28 6.42 3.38
CA ALA A 102 9.09 7.76 2.83
C ALA A 102 9.77 7.93 1.47
N ILE A 103 11.02 7.48 1.34
CA ILE A 103 11.78 7.49 0.07
C ILE A 103 11.12 6.53 -0.92
N GLY A 104 10.67 5.36 -0.48
CA GLY A 104 9.96 4.37 -1.28
C GLY A 104 8.68 4.90 -1.94
N LEU A 105 8.03 5.92 -1.38
CA LEU A 105 6.86 6.56 -1.97
C LEU A 105 7.16 7.55 -3.11
N LEU A 106 8.44 7.94 -3.30
CA LEU A 106 8.84 8.93 -4.31
C LEU A 106 8.96 8.36 -5.74
N PRO A 107 9.57 7.18 -5.99
CA PRO A 107 9.71 6.63 -7.35
C PRO A 107 8.40 6.54 -8.16
N PRO A 108 7.25 6.16 -7.59
CA PRO A 108 5.99 6.15 -8.34
C PRO A 108 5.55 7.54 -8.83
N ALA A 109 6.00 8.63 -8.18
CA ALA A 109 5.77 9.98 -8.69
C ALA A 109 6.49 10.24 -10.02
N CYS A 110 7.68 9.65 -10.23
CA CYS A 110 8.40 9.72 -11.51
C CYS A 110 7.61 8.99 -12.61
N VAL A 111 6.99 7.86 -12.28
CA VAL A 111 6.10 7.12 -13.20
C VAL A 111 4.90 7.99 -13.58
N LEU A 112 4.24 8.59 -12.59
CA LEU A 112 3.11 9.49 -12.83
C LEU A 112 3.52 10.70 -13.67
N HIS A 113 4.66 11.35 -13.38
CA HIS A 113 5.17 12.48 -14.14
C HIS A 113 5.49 12.08 -15.60
N GLY A 114 6.15 10.94 -15.80
CA GLY A 114 6.47 10.40 -17.13
C GLY A 114 5.21 10.07 -17.94
N ALA A 115 4.18 9.54 -17.29
CA ALA A 115 2.86 9.33 -17.88
C ALA A 115 2.24 10.68 -18.27
N LEU A 116 2.10 11.62 -17.33
CA LEU A 116 1.52 12.95 -17.58
C LEU A 116 2.21 13.69 -18.73
N ARG A 117 3.54 13.65 -18.80
CA ARG A 117 4.32 14.22 -19.92
C ARG A 117 4.02 13.52 -21.24
N GLY A 118 3.82 12.20 -21.23
CA GLY A 118 3.42 11.43 -22.40
C GLY A 118 2.02 11.75 -22.91
N PHE A 119 1.09 12.08 -22.00
CA PHE A 119 -0.27 12.49 -22.35
C PHE A 119 -0.40 14.00 -22.58
N HIS A 120 0.72 14.73 -22.70
CA HIS A 120 0.75 16.19 -22.88
C HIS A 120 -0.06 16.94 -21.81
N VAL A 121 -0.05 16.45 -20.57
CA VAL A 121 -0.63 17.16 -19.42
C VAL A 121 0.49 17.98 -18.77
N PRO A 122 0.40 19.33 -18.77
CA PRO A 122 1.44 20.17 -18.20
C PRO A 122 1.47 19.99 -16.67
N CYS A 123 2.52 19.32 -16.17
CA CYS A 123 2.70 19.09 -14.74
C CYS A 123 4.18 19.05 -14.41
N SER A 124 4.62 19.83 -13.42
CA SER A 124 5.99 19.75 -12.90
C SER A 124 6.18 18.49 -12.07
N LEU A 125 7.42 18.02 -11.96
CA LEU A 125 7.74 16.82 -11.15
C LEU A 125 7.31 17.01 -9.70
N MET A 126 7.58 18.17 -9.09
CA MET A 126 7.19 18.45 -7.70
C MET A 126 5.68 18.39 -7.49
N ARG A 127 4.89 18.86 -8.46
CA ARG A 127 3.42 18.75 -8.40
C ARG A 127 2.96 17.31 -8.60
N ALA A 128 3.57 16.55 -9.50
CA ALA A 128 3.29 15.13 -9.65
C ALA A 128 3.60 14.36 -8.35
N THR A 129 4.71 14.67 -7.68
CA THR A 129 5.07 14.12 -6.36
C THR A 129 4.05 14.51 -5.29
N ALA A 130 3.70 15.78 -5.18
CA ALA A 130 2.69 16.22 -4.22
C ALA A 130 1.32 15.58 -4.47
N ALA A 131 0.92 15.45 -5.73
CA ALA A 131 -0.30 14.74 -6.11
C ALA A 131 -0.23 13.26 -5.71
N GLN A 132 0.88 12.58 -6.03
CA GLN A 132 1.12 11.18 -5.69
C GLN A 132 0.97 10.93 -4.19
N LEU A 133 1.69 11.71 -3.38
CA LEU A 133 1.72 11.62 -1.92
C LEU A 133 0.36 11.97 -1.30
N LEU A 134 -0.31 13.03 -1.77
CA LEU A 134 -1.66 13.37 -1.33
C LEU A 134 -2.67 12.25 -1.60
N GLY A 135 -2.49 11.51 -2.70
CA GLY A 135 -3.33 10.36 -3.03
C GLY A 135 -3.32 9.25 -1.98
N HIS A 136 -2.23 9.09 -1.21
CA HIS A 136 -2.16 8.08 -0.16
C HIS A 136 -3.19 8.30 0.95
N ALA A 137 -3.54 9.55 1.25
CA ALA A 137 -4.62 9.85 2.20
C ALA A 137 -5.99 9.32 1.72
N GLY A 138 -6.20 9.27 0.39
CA GLY A 138 -7.45 8.80 -0.21
C GLY A 138 -7.74 7.32 0.01
N LYS A 139 -6.75 6.50 0.39
CA LYS A 139 -6.95 5.05 0.60
C LYS A 139 -7.69 4.72 1.90
N TYR A 140 -7.77 5.69 2.82
CA TYR A 140 -8.47 5.58 4.11
C TYR A 140 -9.92 6.07 4.05
N ILE A 141 -10.32 6.66 2.92
CA ILE A 141 -11.71 7.06 2.66
C ILE A 141 -12.46 5.88 2.01
N PRO A 142 -13.72 5.61 2.39
CA PRO A 142 -14.57 4.63 1.71
C PRO A 142 -14.74 5.00 0.23
N GLY A 143 -14.42 4.03 -0.64
CA GLY A 143 -14.39 4.19 -2.09
C GLY A 143 -12.97 4.50 -2.60
N LYS A 144 -12.26 3.47 -3.11
CA LYS A 144 -10.89 3.60 -3.67
C LYS A 144 -10.75 4.65 -4.79
N ALA A 145 -11.87 5.09 -5.36
CA ALA A 145 -11.93 6.20 -6.31
C ALA A 145 -11.40 7.53 -5.74
N MET A 146 -11.42 7.70 -4.41
CA MET A 146 -10.98 8.94 -3.78
C MET A 146 -9.50 9.24 -4.05
N VAL A 147 -8.64 8.20 -4.11
CA VAL A 147 -7.22 8.33 -4.46
C VAL A 147 -7.05 9.01 -5.81
N VAL A 148 -7.84 8.57 -6.79
CA VAL A 148 -7.82 9.12 -8.16
C VAL A 148 -8.32 10.55 -8.16
N VAL A 149 -9.43 10.82 -7.48
CA VAL A 149 -10.00 12.17 -7.38
C VAL A 149 -9.02 13.16 -6.77
N LEU A 150 -8.33 12.80 -5.68
CA LEU A 150 -7.34 13.65 -5.03
C LEU A 150 -6.15 13.95 -5.95
N ARG A 151 -5.61 12.93 -6.61
CA ARG A 151 -4.47 13.06 -7.53
C ARG A 151 -4.82 13.91 -8.74
N VAL A 152 -5.93 13.61 -9.42
CA VAL A 152 -6.38 14.35 -10.60
C VAL A 152 -6.69 15.80 -10.23
N SER A 153 -7.33 16.03 -9.08
CA SER A 153 -7.60 17.39 -8.59
C SER A 153 -6.30 18.16 -8.34
N ALA A 154 -5.30 17.54 -7.69
CA ALA A 154 -4.01 18.18 -7.44
C ALA A 154 -3.25 18.52 -8.73
N VAL A 155 -3.36 17.70 -9.76
CA VAL A 155 -2.74 17.94 -11.08
C VAL A 155 -3.47 19.07 -11.83
N VAL A 156 -4.81 19.07 -11.85
CA VAL A 156 -5.62 19.97 -12.68
C VAL A 156 -5.92 21.32 -11.99
N SER A 157 -5.85 21.43 -10.66
CA SER A 157 -6.30 22.62 -9.91
C SER A 157 -5.51 23.91 -10.19
N THR A 158 -4.35 23.86 -10.83
CA THR A 158 -3.50 25.05 -11.07
C THR A 158 -3.20 25.29 -12.55
N SER A 159 -3.91 24.63 -13.48
CA SER A 159 -4.00 25.15 -14.84
C SER A 159 -4.87 26.42 -14.80
N ASN A 160 -4.29 27.51 -14.29
CA ASN A 160 -4.80 28.85 -14.53
C ASN A 160 -4.70 29.10 -16.02
N THR A 161 -5.78 28.83 -16.73
CA THR A 161 -6.03 29.27 -18.11
C THR A 161 -6.01 30.80 -18.26
N ALA A 162 -5.81 31.55 -17.18
CA ALA A 162 -5.78 33.02 -17.15
C ALA A 162 -4.38 33.65 -17.30
N SER A 163 -3.29 32.88 -17.21
CA SER A 163 -1.91 33.45 -17.23
C SER A 163 -0.97 32.82 -18.26
N LEU A 164 -1.49 32.01 -19.19
CA LEU A 164 -0.72 31.61 -20.37
C LEU A 164 -0.82 32.76 -21.39
N PRO A 165 0.31 33.29 -21.92
CA PRO A 165 0.27 34.26 -22.99
C PRO A 165 -0.55 33.68 -24.15
N ALA A 166 -1.43 34.51 -24.73
CA ALA A 166 -2.39 34.18 -25.79
C ALA A 166 -1.76 33.71 -27.12
N VAL A 167 -0.51 33.26 -27.09
CA VAL A 167 0.31 32.83 -28.23
C VAL A 167 0.26 31.31 -28.45
N MET A 168 -0.34 30.52 -27.54
CA MET A 168 -0.66 29.11 -27.79
C MET A 168 -2.16 28.95 -28.04
N GLY A 169 -2.55 29.03 -29.32
CA GLY A 169 -3.84 28.52 -29.79
C GLY A 169 -3.93 27.01 -29.51
N ASP A 170 -5.14 26.55 -29.16
CA ASP A 170 -5.49 25.19 -28.74
C ASP A 170 -5.12 24.78 -27.30
N THR A 171 -5.67 25.49 -26.31
CA THR A 171 -5.73 24.94 -24.95
C THR A 171 -6.80 23.83 -24.88
N PRO A 172 -6.44 22.58 -24.54
CA PRO A 172 -7.40 21.49 -24.45
C PRO A 172 -8.46 21.77 -23.38
N SER A 173 -9.72 21.42 -23.66
CA SER A 173 -10.82 21.61 -22.71
C SER A 173 -10.50 20.96 -21.35
N ARG A 174 -10.92 21.61 -20.26
CA ARG A 174 -10.67 21.12 -18.88
C ARG A 174 -11.11 19.67 -18.67
N GLN A 175 -12.18 19.26 -19.33
CA GLN A 175 -12.70 17.89 -19.27
C GLN A 175 -11.76 16.88 -19.95
N LEU A 176 -11.09 17.26 -21.04
CA LEU A 176 -10.09 16.43 -21.70
C LEU A 176 -8.84 16.24 -20.82
N LEU A 177 -8.38 17.31 -20.14
CA LEU A 177 -7.27 17.25 -19.19
C LEU A 177 -7.57 16.34 -18.00
N ILE A 178 -8.79 16.43 -17.43
CA ILE A 178 -9.24 15.54 -16.36
C ILE A 178 -9.22 14.08 -16.83
N GLY A 179 -9.74 13.80 -18.03
CA GLY A 179 -9.73 12.46 -18.60
C GLY A 179 -8.32 11.90 -18.79
N ARG A 180 -7.41 12.70 -19.37
CA ARG A 180 -6.00 12.32 -19.55
C ARG A 180 -5.30 12.05 -18.21
N ALA A 181 -5.41 12.98 -17.25
CA ALA A 181 -4.82 12.82 -15.93
C ALA A 181 -5.37 11.59 -15.18
N THR A 182 -6.67 11.32 -15.32
CA THR A 182 -7.31 10.13 -14.74
C THR A 182 -6.69 8.84 -15.29
N THR A 183 -6.52 8.75 -16.62
CA THR A 183 -5.85 7.61 -17.25
C THR A 183 -4.39 7.46 -16.79
N CYS A 184 -3.65 8.55 -16.60
CA CYS A 184 -2.28 8.49 -16.07
C CYS A 184 -2.23 7.92 -14.65
N VAL A 185 -3.14 8.37 -13.78
CA VAL A 185 -3.21 7.90 -12.39
C VAL A 185 -3.58 6.42 -12.35
N PHE A 186 -4.58 5.99 -13.12
CA PHE A 186 -4.91 4.57 -13.21
C PHE A 186 -3.76 3.73 -13.76
N PHE A 187 -3.08 4.20 -14.79
CA PHE A 187 -1.92 3.51 -15.35
C PHE A 187 -0.83 3.32 -14.30
N GLU A 188 -0.44 4.39 -13.60
CA GLU A 188 0.56 4.32 -12.53
C GLU A 188 0.14 3.33 -11.45
N THR A 189 -1.12 3.38 -10.99
CA THR A 189 -1.59 2.53 -9.90
C THR A 189 -1.63 1.05 -10.33
N LEU A 190 -2.08 0.76 -11.56
CA LEU A 190 -2.05 -0.59 -12.12
C LEU A 190 -0.61 -1.09 -12.27
N LEU A 191 0.31 -0.23 -12.72
CA LEU A 191 1.71 -0.58 -12.88
C LEU A 191 2.36 -0.90 -11.54
N MET A 192 2.14 -0.05 -10.54
CA MET A 192 2.67 -0.25 -9.19
C MET A 192 2.17 -1.58 -8.60
N MET A 193 0.87 -1.88 -8.72
CA MET A 193 0.29 -3.13 -8.20
C MET A 193 0.74 -4.36 -8.99
N SER A 194 0.85 -4.25 -10.31
CA SER A 194 1.38 -5.31 -11.16
C SER A 194 2.80 -5.69 -10.80
N VAL A 195 3.69 -4.69 -10.65
CA VAL A 195 5.09 -4.92 -10.30
C VAL A 195 5.20 -5.52 -8.89
N GLY A 196 4.37 -5.08 -7.96
CA GLY A 196 4.29 -5.66 -6.62
C GLY A 196 3.85 -7.13 -6.65
N GLY A 197 2.84 -7.44 -7.46
CA GLY A 197 2.34 -8.80 -7.63
C GLY A 197 3.38 -9.71 -8.27
N ALA A 198 4.06 -9.23 -9.32
CA ALA A 198 5.15 -9.93 -9.97
C ALA A 198 6.33 -10.18 -9.04
N LEU A 199 6.75 -9.16 -8.29
CA LEU A 199 7.81 -9.27 -7.30
C LEU A 199 7.45 -10.28 -6.21
N ALA A 200 6.23 -10.21 -5.67
CA ALA A 200 5.72 -11.17 -4.69
C ALA A 200 5.78 -12.60 -5.25
N GLY A 201 5.19 -12.81 -6.44
CA GLY A 201 5.14 -14.13 -7.10
C GLY A 201 6.53 -14.72 -7.32
N CYS A 202 7.50 -13.92 -7.77
CA CYS A 202 8.89 -14.35 -7.94
C CYS A 202 9.56 -14.69 -6.60
N LEU A 203 9.46 -13.81 -5.60
CA LEU A 203 10.10 -14.00 -4.30
C LEU A 203 9.47 -15.13 -3.48
N MET A 204 8.20 -15.48 -3.72
CA MET A 204 7.55 -16.62 -3.06
C MET A 204 8.26 -17.96 -3.37
N TRP A 205 8.93 -18.08 -4.51
CA TRP A 205 9.63 -19.33 -4.87
C TRP A 205 10.78 -19.66 -3.92
N SER A 206 11.44 -18.63 -3.37
CA SER A 206 12.50 -18.79 -2.37
C SER A 206 11.99 -19.03 -0.94
N THR A 207 10.68 -19.03 -0.72
CA THR A 207 10.11 -19.26 0.63
C THR A 207 9.72 -20.74 0.83
N PRO A 208 9.65 -21.24 2.08
CA PRO A 208 9.26 -22.62 2.39
C PRO A 208 7.74 -22.89 2.25
N LEU A 209 7.03 -22.12 1.43
CA LEU A 209 5.58 -22.27 1.26
C LEU A 209 5.17 -23.52 0.47
N PRO A 210 3.97 -24.06 0.72
CA PRO A 210 3.39 -25.13 -0.09
C PRO A 210 3.36 -24.77 -1.58
N GLN A 211 3.62 -25.75 -2.44
CA GLN A 211 3.71 -25.53 -3.90
C GLN A 211 2.46 -24.89 -4.49
N TRP A 212 1.27 -25.22 -3.99
CA TRP A 212 0.01 -24.63 -4.47
C TRP A 212 -0.07 -23.12 -4.20
N VAL A 213 0.49 -22.63 -3.08
CA VAL A 213 0.56 -21.20 -2.75
C VAL A 213 1.49 -20.49 -3.74
N LYS A 214 2.66 -21.09 -4.02
CA LYS A 214 3.62 -20.55 -4.98
C LYS A 214 3.03 -20.44 -6.39
N TRP A 215 2.30 -21.47 -6.82
CA TRP A 215 1.59 -21.45 -8.11
C TRP A 215 0.47 -20.42 -8.14
N ALA A 216 -0.34 -20.33 -7.10
CA ALA A 216 -1.40 -19.32 -7.00
C ALA A 216 -0.84 -17.89 -7.04
N ALA A 217 0.24 -17.62 -6.29
CA ALA A 217 0.93 -16.34 -6.30
C ALA A 217 1.54 -16.02 -7.68
N SER A 218 2.11 -17.02 -8.35
CA SER A 218 2.68 -16.86 -9.71
C SER A 218 1.58 -16.61 -10.75
N LEU A 219 0.45 -17.30 -10.67
CA LEU A 219 -0.69 -17.07 -11.55
C LEU A 219 -1.26 -15.67 -11.34
N MET A 220 -1.38 -15.23 -10.08
CA MET A 220 -1.82 -13.88 -9.74
C MET A 220 -0.83 -12.82 -10.24
N ALA A 221 0.48 -13.06 -10.13
CA ALA A 221 1.52 -12.20 -10.68
C ALA A 221 1.33 -12.00 -12.20
N VAL A 222 1.15 -13.11 -12.94
CA VAL A 222 0.88 -13.05 -14.39
C VAL A 222 -0.41 -12.29 -14.68
N ALA A 223 -1.49 -12.61 -13.97
CA ALA A 223 -2.79 -11.96 -14.14
C ALA A 223 -2.72 -10.44 -13.86
N ALA A 224 -1.98 -10.03 -12.85
CA ALA A 224 -1.78 -8.62 -12.49
C ALA A 224 -0.97 -7.84 -13.53
N CYS A 225 -0.10 -8.51 -14.30
CA CYS A 225 0.68 -7.89 -15.37
C CYS A 225 -0.13 -7.64 -16.65
N ILE A 226 -1.15 -8.46 -16.94
CA ILE A 226 -1.94 -8.37 -18.18
C ILE A 226 -2.50 -6.95 -18.42
N PRO A 227 -3.13 -6.26 -17.45
CA PRO A 227 -3.68 -4.92 -17.66
C PRO A 227 -2.63 -3.84 -17.96
N THR A 228 -1.37 -4.06 -17.58
CA THR A 228 -0.29 -3.09 -17.79
C THR A 228 0.33 -3.17 -19.18
N LEU A 229 0.06 -4.26 -19.92
CA LEU A 229 0.61 -4.45 -21.24
C LEU A 229 0.07 -3.37 -22.19
N PRO A 230 0.94 -2.65 -22.93
CA PRO A 230 0.54 -1.64 -23.90
C PRO A 230 -0.57 -2.08 -24.86
N PRO A 231 -0.59 -3.31 -25.44
CA PRO A 231 -1.69 -3.72 -26.31
C PRO A 231 -3.04 -3.78 -25.59
N VAL A 232 -3.08 -4.23 -24.34
CA VAL A 232 -4.32 -4.33 -23.55
C VAL A 232 -4.82 -2.93 -23.20
N MET A 233 -3.93 -2.05 -22.73
CA MET A 233 -4.29 -0.66 -22.42
C MET A 233 -4.82 0.10 -23.64
N ARG A 234 -4.18 -0.06 -24.81
CA ARG A 234 -4.65 0.58 -26.05
C ARG A 234 -6.07 0.13 -26.41
N ARG A 235 -6.38 -1.16 -26.24
CA ARG A 235 -7.73 -1.69 -26.44
C ARG A 235 -8.72 -1.12 -25.42
N VAL A 236 -8.36 -1.07 -24.14
CA VAL A 236 -9.24 -0.51 -23.10
C VAL A 236 -9.54 0.97 -23.36
N ILE A 237 -8.53 1.76 -23.71
CA ILE A 237 -8.69 3.19 -24.03
C ILE A 237 -9.60 3.36 -25.25
N ALA A 238 -9.41 2.57 -26.30
CA ALA A 238 -10.26 2.61 -27.50
C ALA A 238 -11.72 2.20 -27.21
N LEU A 239 -11.94 1.23 -26.32
CA LEU A 239 -13.28 0.83 -25.88
C LEU A 239 -13.96 1.93 -25.06
N VAL A 240 -13.22 2.59 -24.16
CA VAL A 240 -13.74 3.67 -23.32
C VAL A 240 -14.04 4.92 -24.15
N SER A 241 -13.18 5.27 -25.12
CA SER A 241 -13.46 6.39 -26.04
C SER A 241 -14.71 6.12 -26.89
N LYS A 242 -14.84 4.93 -27.48
CA LYS A 242 -16.02 4.54 -28.26
C LYS A 242 -17.32 4.61 -27.46
N ARG A 243 -17.29 4.20 -26.18
CA ARG A 243 -18.46 4.31 -25.28
C ARG A 243 -18.81 5.77 -25.01
N ARG A 244 -17.82 6.63 -24.77
CA ARG A 244 -18.03 8.06 -24.52
C ARG A 244 -18.64 8.77 -25.74
N ASP A 245 -18.18 8.43 -26.93
CA ASP A 245 -18.70 9.01 -28.17
C ASP A 245 -20.17 8.61 -28.41
N ARG A 246 -20.53 7.35 -28.08
CA ARG A 246 -21.92 6.88 -28.12
C ARG A 246 -22.84 7.61 -27.12
N SER A 247 -22.35 7.91 -25.91
CA SER A 247 -23.14 8.67 -24.94
C SER A 247 -23.40 10.11 -25.40
N ARG A 248 -22.40 10.76 -26.00
CA ARG A 248 -22.56 12.12 -26.55
C ARG A 248 -23.54 12.16 -27.73
N SER A 249 -23.50 11.19 -28.64
CA SER A 249 -24.43 11.18 -29.77
C SER A 249 -25.89 10.98 -29.34
N VAL A 250 -26.14 10.20 -28.29
CA VAL A 250 -27.49 10.04 -27.70
C VAL A 250 -27.97 11.34 -27.05
N GLU A 251 -27.09 12.04 -26.34
CA GLU A 251 -27.40 13.32 -25.68
C GLU A 251 -27.69 14.44 -26.71
N SER A 252 -26.92 14.50 -27.80
CA SER A 252 -27.20 15.41 -28.92
C SER A 252 -28.47 15.05 -29.70
N ALA A 253 -28.79 13.76 -29.85
CA ALA A 253 -30.02 13.32 -30.51
C ALA A 253 -31.29 13.59 -29.68
N GLY A 254 -31.17 13.61 -28.35
CA GLY A 254 -32.27 13.96 -27.44
C GLY A 254 -32.52 15.47 -27.26
N GLY A 255 -31.59 16.32 -27.72
CA GLY A 255 -31.66 17.78 -27.57
C GLY A 255 -31.93 18.56 -28.86
N ALA A 256 -32.19 17.88 -29.99
CA ALA A 256 -32.33 18.54 -31.30
C ALA A 256 -33.73 19.16 -31.51
N THR A 257 -33.95 20.32 -30.90
CA THR A 257 -34.86 21.37 -31.42
C THR A 257 -34.08 22.69 -31.46
N GLY A 258 -33.60 23.10 -32.64
CA GLY A 258 -32.95 24.39 -32.86
C GLY A 258 -31.50 24.26 -33.31
N GLY A 259 -31.21 24.70 -34.54
CA GLY A 259 -29.99 24.37 -35.28
C GLY A 259 -28.72 25.11 -34.88
N GLU A 260 -27.60 24.57 -35.37
CA GLU A 260 -26.56 25.27 -36.14
C GLU A 260 -25.49 24.24 -36.57
N ALA A 261 -25.10 24.29 -37.85
CA ALA A 261 -24.06 23.43 -38.41
C ALA A 261 -22.68 23.98 -38.05
N GLY A 262 -22.10 23.49 -36.95
CA GLY A 262 -20.76 23.85 -36.49
C GLY A 262 -19.87 22.62 -36.30
N SER A 263 -18.86 22.48 -37.17
CA SER A 263 -17.64 21.63 -37.07
C SER A 263 -17.74 20.25 -36.40
N ASP A 264 -17.54 19.18 -37.17
CA ASP A 264 -17.50 17.78 -36.74
C ASP A 264 -16.70 17.53 -35.43
N PRO A 265 -17.38 17.29 -34.28
CA PRO A 265 -16.72 17.01 -33.00
C PRO A 265 -16.04 15.63 -32.96
N SER A 266 -16.42 14.75 -33.90
CA SER A 266 -15.93 13.37 -34.02
C SER A 266 -14.45 13.31 -34.41
N THR A 267 -13.98 14.26 -35.23
CA THR A 267 -12.60 14.32 -35.73
C THR A 267 -11.61 14.64 -34.61
N HIS A 268 -11.91 15.60 -33.73
CA HIS A 268 -11.03 15.96 -32.60
C HIS A 268 -10.96 14.90 -31.49
N ALA A 269 -12.06 14.16 -31.25
CA ALA A 269 -12.09 13.10 -30.24
C ALA A 269 -11.31 11.84 -30.67
N SER A 270 -11.39 11.50 -31.95
CA SER A 270 -10.64 10.42 -32.60
C SER A 270 -9.12 10.65 -32.51
N THR A 271 -8.65 11.85 -32.88
CA THR A 271 -7.22 12.21 -32.83
C THR A 271 -6.69 12.20 -31.40
N ALA A 272 -7.45 12.72 -30.44
CA ALA A 272 -7.05 12.71 -29.03
C ALA A 272 -6.92 11.29 -28.45
N ALA A 273 -7.76 10.34 -28.86
CA ALA A 273 -7.64 8.94 -28.44
C ALA A 273 -6.44 8.24 -29.10
N ALA A 274 -6.15 8.57 -30.37
CA ALA A 274 -4.97 8.08 -31.08
C ALA A 274 -3.67 8.58 -30.41
N ASP A 275 -3.60 9.87 -30.02
CA ASP A 275 -2.47 10.46 -29.31
C ASP A 275 -2.23 9.84 -27.93
N VAL A 276 -3.32 9.52 -27.23
CA VAL A 276 -3.28 8.84 -25.93
C VAL A 276 -2.74 7.40 -26.10
N SER A 277 -3.12 6.71 -27.18
CA SER A 277 -2.66 5.34 -27.45
C SER A 277 -1.18 5.25 -27.84
N SER A 278 -0.66 6.26 -28.55
CA SER A 278 0.73 6.36 -28.97
C SER A 278 1.66 6.75 -27.82
N ALA A 279 1.13 7.42 -26.79
CA ALA A 279 1.88 7.76 -25.58
C ALA A 279 2.34 6.52 -24.80
N ILE A 280 1.58 5.42 -24.80
CA ILE A 280 1.92 4.20 -24.06
C ILE A 280 2.87 3.35 -24.91
N THR A 281 4.17 3.54 -24.68
CA THR A 281 5.26 2.84 -25.37
C THR A 281 5.97 1.85 -24.44
N TRP A 282 6.57 0.81 -25.02
CA TRP A 282 7.35 -0.19 -24.27
C TRP A 282 8.49 0.42 -23.43
N PRO A 283 9.28 1.40 -23.91
CA PRO A 283 10.31 2.02 -23.08
C PRO A 283 9.75 2.72 -21.84
N ARG A 284 8.59 3.38 -21.96
CA ARG A 284 7.91 4.00 -20.82
C ARG A 284 7.41 2.96 -19.81
N LEU A 285 6.90 1.84 -20.30
CA LEU A 285 6.53 0.71 -19.43
C LEU A 285 7.75 0.18 -18.66
N MET A 286 8.85 -0.09 -19.35
CA MET A 286 10.08 -0.61 -18.73
C MET A 286 10.67 0.37 -17.70
N SER A 287 10.69 1.67 -18.01
CA SER A 287 11.09 2.70 -17.06
C SER A 287 10.15 2.73 -15.85
N GLY A 288 8.84 2.63 -16.07
CA GLY A 288 7.86 2.58 -14.98
C GLY A 288 7.99 1.33 -14.12
N TRP A 289 8.33 0.18 -14.71
CA TRP A 289 8.67 -1.05 -14.01
C TRP A 289 9.90 -0.87 -13.13
N ALA A 290 10.98 -0.28 -13.65
CA ALA A 290 12.20 -0.05 -12.88
C ALA A 290 11.95 0.86 -11.66
N TRP A 291 11.21 1.95 -11.83
CA TRP A 291 10.85 2.84 -10.72
C TRP A 291 9.92 2.17 -9.70
N SER A 292 8.94 1.40 -10.17
CA SER A 292 8.03 0.65 -9.28
C SER A 292 8.77 -0.43 -8.52
N LEU A 293 9.71 -1.14 -9.16
CA LEU A 293 10.54 -2.16 -8.53
C LEU A 293 11.42 -1.55 -7.44
N LEU A 294 12.05 -0.41 -7.73
CA LEU A 294 12.81 0.35 -6.73
C LEU A 294 11.94 0.74 -5.53
N SER A 295 10.71 1.22 -5.77
CA SER A 295 9.74 1.52 -4.72
C SER A 295 9.45 0.31 -3.85
N TRP A 296 9.14 -0.84 -4.46
CA TRP A 296 8.84 -2.07 -3.73
C TRP A 296 10.03 -2.60 -2.94
N CYS A 297 11.25 -2.52 -3.47
CA CYS A 297 12.46 -2.89 -2.73
C CYS A 297 12.64 -1.99 -1.49
N LEU A 298 12.40 -0.69 -1.61
CA LEU A 298 12.49 0.25 -0.48
C LEU A 298 11.39 0.00 0.56
N ILE A 299 10.16 -0.31 0.13
CA ILE A 299 9.06 -0.65 1.04
C ILE A 299 9.34 -2.00 1.73
N GLY A 300 9.89 -2.98 1.01
CA GLY A 300 10.33 -4.25 1.58
C GLY A 300 11.45 -4.08 2.60
N LEU A 301 12.42 -3.21 2.31
CA LEU A 301 13.51 -2.87 3.23
C LEU A 301 12.99 -2.15 4.48
N SER A 302 12.03 -1.24 4.32
CA SER A 302 11.32 -0.63 5.45
C SER A 302 10.67 -1.68 6.35
N PHE A 303 9.96 -2.66 5.76
CA PHE A 303 9.33 -3.72 6.53
C PHE A 303 10.35 -4.65 7.20
N ALA A 304 11.46 -4.97 6.54
CA ALA A 304 12.56 -5.72 7.14
C ALA A 304 13.18 -4.98 8.34
N CYS A 305 13.29 -3.65 8.28
CA CYS A 305 13.71 -2.82 9.41
C CYS A 305 12.69 -2.86 10.57
N VAL A 306 11.38 -2.88 10.28
CA VAL A 306 10.35 -3.09 11.31
C VAL A 306 10.50 -4.45 11.98
N MET A 307 10.72 -5.51 11.21
CA MET A 307 10.96 -6.85 11.78
C MET A 307 12.18 -6.89 12.69
N LYS A 308 13.28 -6.22 12.30
CA LYS A 308 14.48 -6.07 13.16
C LYS A 308 14.25 -5.20 14.39
N ALA A 309 13.26 -4.30 14.34
CA ALA A 309 12.97 -3.41 15.45
C ALA A 309 12.22 -4.10 16.59
N ILE A 310 11.48 -5.17 16.26
CA ILE A 310 10.69 -5.94 17.22
C ILE A 310 11.54 -7.15 17.66
N PRO A 311 11.62 -7.46 18.96
CA PRO A 311 12.31 -8.67 19.42
C PRO A 311 11.64 -9.93 18.84
N ALA A 312 12.46 -10.80 18.23
CA ALA A 312 12.02 -12.10 17.72
C ALA A 312 12.58 -13.21 18.60
N TYR A 313 11.72 -14.15 19.01
CA TYR A 313 12.07 -15.23 19.92
C TYR A 313 13.05 -16.25 19.31
N ASN A 314 12.79 -16.74 18.09
CA ASN A 314 13.62 -17.75 17.42
C ASN A 314 14.79 -17.17 16.62
N GLY A 315 15.18 -15.92 16.92
CA GLY A 315 16.02 -15.12 16.04
C GLY A 315 15.29 -14.73 14.76
N LEU A 316 15.92 -13.86 13.98
CA LEU A 316 15.43 -13.47 12.66
C LEU A 316 16.26 -14.17 11.58
N PRO A 317 15.66 -14.48 10.42
CA PRO A 317 16.43 -14.84 9.24
C PRO A 317 17.53 -13.83 8.97
N ILE A 318 18.70 -14.29 8.55
CA ILE A 318 19.89 -13.44 8.46
C ILE A 318 19.97 -12.79 7.07
N GLY A 319 20.09 -11.46 7.07
CA GLY A 319 20.46 -10.70 5.87
C GLY A 319 19.43 -10.75 4.75
N HIS A 320 19.77 -11.47 3.67
CA HIS A 320 19.02 -11.49 2.41
C HIS A 320 17.68 -12.24 2.52
N GLU A 321 17.61 -13.30 3.32
CA GLU A 321 16.38 -14.09 3.51
C GLU A 321 15.28 -13.28 4.21
N LEU A 322 15.66 -12.48 5.21
CA LEU A 322 14.72 -11.57 5.85
C LEU A 322 14.17 -10.53 4.86
N LEU A 323 15.05 -9.99 4.01
CA LEU A 323 14.64 -9.01 3.01
C LEU A 323 13.71 -9.63 1.97
N THR A 324 13.99 -10.84 1.48
CA THR A 324 13.14 -11.52 0.48
C THR A 324 11.77 -11.86 1.07
N VAL A 325 11.72 -12.42 2.28
CA VAL A 325 10.46 -12.77 2.96
C VAL A 325 9.67 -11.50 3.29
N ALA A 326 10.30 -10.47 3.85
CA ALA A 326 9.64 -9.20 4.17
C ALA A 326 9.07 -8.55 2.91
N THR A 327 9.87 -8.48 1.83
CA THR A 327 9.45 -7.89 0.56
C THR A 327 8.32 -8.69 -0.07
N ALA A 328 8.39 -10.03 -0.08
CA ALA A 328 7.33 -10.90 -0.60
C ALA A 328 6.04 -10.74 0.20
N ALA A 329 6.11 -10.80 1.53
CA ALA A 329 4.94 -10.74 2.41
C ALA A 329 4.22 -9.38 2.32
N ILE A 330 4.99 -8.27 2.27
CA ILE A 330 4.40 -6.93 2.22
C ILE A 330 3.87 -6.59 0.82
N SER A 331 4.54 -7.02 -0.24
CA SER A 331 4.08 -6.82 -1.62
C SER A 331 2.81 -7.64 -1.91
N LEU A 332 2.79 -8.91 -1.53
CA LEU A 332 1.61 -9.76 -1.67
C LEU A 332 0.41 -9.20 -0.89
N GLY A 333 0.63 -8.86 0.39
CA GLY A 333 -0.42 -8.30 1.25
C GLY A 333 -0.99 -6.99 0.70
N MET A 334 -0.14 -6.08 0.20
CA MET A 334 -0.60 -4.82 -0.37
C MET A 334 -1.38 -5.01 -1.67
N VAL A 335 -0.94 -5.91 -2.55
CA VAL A 335 -1.63 -6.17 -3.83
C VAL A 335 -2.99 -6.85 -3.60
N LEU A 336 -3.06 -7.84 -2.70
CA LEU A 336 -4.33 -8.48 -2.35
C LEU A 336 -5.27 -7.55 -1.58
N GLY A 337 -4.74 -6.72 -0.68
CA GLY A 337 -5.51 -5.65 -0.03
C GLY A 337 -5.98 -4.56 -1.01
N PHE A 338 -5.26 -4.36 -2.12
CA PHE A 338 -5.73 -3.50 -3.21
C PHE A 338 -6.87 -4.17 -3.98
N ALA A 339 -6.72 -5.43 -4.35
CA ALA A 339 -7.70 -6.21 -5.10
C ALA A 339 -9.03 -6.41 -4.33
N SER A 340 -8.99 -6.47 -2.99
CA SER A 340 -10.19 -6.69 -2.17
C SER A 340 -11.19 -5.53 -2.16
N LEU A 341 -10.84 -4.36 -2.69
CA LEU A 341 -11.68 -3.15 -2.68
C LEU A 341 -12.04 -2.60 -1.28
N LEU A 342 -11.56 -3.23 -0.19
CA LEU A 342 -11.80 -2.77 1.17
C LEU A 342 -11.03 -1.47 1.48
N PRO A 343 -11.61 -0.55 2.29
CA PRO A 343 -10.92 0.65 2.76
C PRO A 343 -9.61 0.27 3.48
N GLY A 344 -8.49 0.87 3.04
CA GLY A 344 -7.16 0.55 3.56
C GLY A 344 -6.68 -0.90 3.34
N GLY A 345 -7.45 -1.75 2.66
CA GLY A 345 -7.18 -3.20 2.57
C GLY A 345 -7.33 -3.93 3.92
N ALA A 346 -8.10 -3.36 4.85
CA ALA A 346 -8.20 -3.86 6.21
C ALA A 346 -8.66 -5.32 6.27
N GLY A 347 -8.00 -6.10 7.13
CA GLY A 347 -8.23 -7.53 7.29
C GLY A 347 -7.43 -8.36 6.29
N VAL A 348 -7.68 -8.17 4.99
CA VAL A 348 -7.07 -8.99 3.93
C VAL A 348 -5.56 -8.80 3.86
N ARG A 349 -5.10 -7.55 3.89
CA ARG A 349 -3.66 -7.25 3.82
C ARG A 349 -2.91 -7.86 4.99
N GLU A 350 -3.44 -7.68 6.21
CA GLU A 350 -2.81 -8.20 7.42
C GLU A 350 -2.82 -9.72 7.42
N TRP A 351 -3.94 -10.34 7.09
CA TRP A 351 -4.08 -11.79 7.06
C TRP A 351 -3.13 -12.45 6.05
N VAL A 352 -3.01 -11.89 4.85
CA VAL A 352 -2.07 -12.39 3.83
C VAL A 352 -0.63 -12.24 4.31
N THR A 353 -0.23 -11.06 4.81
CA THR A 353 1.14 -10.85 5.29
C THR A 353 1.44 -11.78 6.48
N LEU A 354 0.49 -12.01 7.39
CA LEU A 354 0.60 -12.95 8.49
C LEU A 354 0.80 -14.40 8.03
N ILE A 355 0.05 -14.87 7.02
CA ILE A 355 0.21 -16.22 6.48
C ILE A 355 1.62 -16.43 5.97
N VAL A 356 2.16 -15.47 5.21
CA VAL A 356 3.51 -15.58 4.66
C VAL A 356 4.54 -15.53 5.79
N LEU A 357 4.41 -14.56 6.68
CA LEU A 357 5.39 -14.30 7.73
C LEU A 357 5.39 -15.37 8.83
N GLY A 358 4.23 -15.96 9.12
CA GLY A 358 4.07 -17.06 10.08
C GLY A 358 4.74 -18.37 9.65
N THR A 359 5.18 -18.49 8.39
CA THR A 359 5.98 -19.64 7.97
C THR A 359 7.45 -19.54 8.35
N VAL A 360 7.92 -18.32 8.68
CA VAL A 360 9.33 -18.04 8.94
C VAL A 360 9.55 -17.51 10.35
N THR A 361 8.53 -16.89 10.95
CA THR A 361 8.60 -16.27 12.27
C THR A 361 7.43 -16.72 13.15
N ASP A 362 7.58 -16.54 14.46
CA ASP A 362 6.50 -16.82 15.41
C ASP A 362 5.24 -15.99 15.08
N PRO A 363 4.02 -16.56 15.22
CA PRO A 363 2.77 -15.86 14.93
C PRO A 363 2.62 -14.52 15.67
N THR A 364 3.08 -14.45 16.92
CA THR A 364 3.01 -13.25 17.76
C THR A 364 3.91 -12.16 17.18
N HIS A 365 5.17 -12.52 16.88
CA HIS A 365 6.12 -11.59 16.28
C HIS A 365 5.64 -11.09 14.91
N ALA A 366 5.12 -11.99 14.07
CA ALA A 366 4.56 -11.64 12.77
C ALA A 366 3.41 -10.63 12.90
N LEU A 367 2.51 -10.84 13.85
CA LEU A 367 1.38 -9.95 14.12
C LEU A 367 1.82 -8.57 14.58
N LEU A 368 2.75 -8.51 15.55
CA LEU A 368 3.30 -7.25 16.04
C LEU A 368 4.02 -6.48 14.91
N CYS A 369 4.76 -7.17 14.04
CA CYS A 369 5.41 -6.57 12.87
C CYS A 369 4.39 -5.96 11.91
N VAL A 370 3.33 -6.70 11.57
CA VAL A 370 2.28 -6.24 10.66
C VAL A 370 1.56 -5.02 11.21
N ILE A 371 1.20 -5.03 12.49
CA ILE A 371 0.53 -3.90 13.16
C ILE A 371 1.46 -2.68 13.22
N THR A 372 2.71 -2.88 13.65
CA THR A 372 3.71 -1.79 13.77
C THR A 372 4.00 -1.16 12.41
N ALA A 373 4.18 -1.97 11.37
CA ALA A 373 4.39 -1.46 10.01
C ALA A 373 3.19 -0.65 9.52
N ARG A 374 1.96 -1.08 9.85
CA ARG A 374 0.75 -0.33 9.48
C ARG A 374 0.70 1.03 10.18
N ILE A 375 0.97 1.10 11.47
CA ILE A 375 1.03 2.36 12.22
C ILE A 375 2.09 3.27 11.61
N LEU A 376 3.30 2.75 11.38
CA LEU A 376 4.40 3.48 10.75
C LEU A 376 4.01 4.03 9.38
N PHE A 377 3.39 3.22 8.52
CA PHE A 377 2.97 3.65 7.19
C PHE A 377 1.90 4.75 7.25
N ILE A 378 0.89 4.59 8.11
CA ILE A 378 -0.16 5.59 8.33
C ILE A 378 0.46 6.93 8.75
N VAL A 379 1.40 6.91 9.71
CA VAL A 379 2.06 8.13 10.20
C VAL A 379 2.86 8.81 9.10
N VAL A 380 3.72 8.06 8.40
CA VAL A 380 4.55 8.61 7.31
C VAL A 380 3.69 9.17 6.18
N GLU A 381 2.66 8.45 5.74
CA GLU A 381 1.78 8.92 4.68
C GLU A 381 0.98 10.15 5.10
N SER A 382 0.55 10.23 6.36
CA SER A 382 -0.18 11.39 6.88
C SER A 382 0.71 12.63 6.89
N ILE A 383 1.96 12.50 7.34
CA ILE A 383 2.95 13.60 7.33
C ILE A 383 3.22 14.06 5.90
N LEU A 384 3.49 13.13 4.98
CA LEU A 384 3.79 13.45 3.59
C LEU A 384 2.59 14.03 2.84
N ALA A 385 1.38 13.54 3.11
CA ALA A 385 0.15 14.08 2.56
C ALA A 385 -0.12 15.50 3.07
N LEU A 386 0.13 15.77 4.36
CA LEU A 386 0.01 17.11 4.94
C LEU A 386 1.03 18.07 4.32
N ALA A 387 2.30 17.67 4.24
CA ALA A 387 3.35 18.47 3.60
C ALA A 387 3.01 18.78 2.14
N SER A 388 2.51 17.79 1.40
CA SER A 388 2.07 17.95 0.00
C SER A 388 0.87 18.89 -0.12
N HIS A 389 -0.09 18.80 0.80
CA HIS A 389 -1.24 19.70 0.84
C HIS A 389 -0.82 21.15 1.09
N LEU A 390 0.07 21.38 2.06
CA LEU A 390 0.61 22.71 2.37
C LEU A 390 1.40 23.27 1.18
N TYR A 391 2.23 22.45 0.53
CA TYR A 391 2.96 22.83 -0.68
C TYR A 391 2.01 23.23 -1.81
N LEU A 392 0.98 22.42 -2.11
CA LEU A 392 -0.01 22.72 -3.14
C LEU A 392 -0.80 23.99 -2.83
N ARG A 393 -1.07 24.26 -1.54
CA ARG A 393 -1.71 25.50 -1.10
C ARG A 393 -0.80 26.71 -1.31
N ALA A 394 0.48 26.60 -0.97
CA ALA A 394 1.45 27.69 -1.11
C ALA A 394 1.69 28.11 -2.57
N ILE A 395 1.58 27.19 -3.53
CA ILE A 395 1.73 27.50 -4.97
C ILE A 395 0.42 27.90 -5.67
N SER A 396 -0.72 27.83 -4.96
CA SER A 396 -2.05 28.16 -5.52
C SER A 396 -2.63 29.46 -4.98
N VAL A 397 -2.06 29.97 -3.88
CA VAL A 397 -2.15 31.37 -3.44
C VAL A 397 -1.10 32.16 -4.20
#